data_AF-A0A542YL57-F1
#
_entry.id   AF-A0A542YL57-F1
#
_cell.length_a   1.000
_cell.length_b   1.000
_cell.length_c   1.000
_cell.angle_alpha   90.00
_cell.angle_beta   90.00
_cell.angle_gamma   90.00
#
_symmetry.space_group_name_H-M   'P 1'
#
loop_
_entity.id
_entity.type
_entity.pdbx_description
1 polymer ?
#
loop_
_entity_poly.entity_id
_entity_poly.type
_entity_poly.pdbx_seq_one_letter_code
_entity_poly.pdbx_strand_id
1 'polypeptide(L)'
;MTVTSADAYKAGRLAARLRRTPGGIEFDYLDGYRVSGHPPLASTLPLNAPPRITAAGAVPPYFAGLLPEGRRLTALRQAVKTSADDELTLLTAVAGDTIGDVQVVEQGHAPTDAPTTSLPKSLDRIRFSELLGTNGTERRPTLAGVQDKVSAGMISLPVARSHEQFILKLNPPEHPHLVENEAFFLALAKRCGLPVSPFRMVSDADGTPGLLVTRFDRGPAGPLAVEDACQAADLWPADKYNLTMEEAAHTLMRLTSAPLVAARDILRQLVFAWLTGNGDLHAKNLSALSSPEGDRSISPAYDLPSTLFYGDTTLALTVGGRDTLSAARLRSFAEYLRLPARMTELAVSGLLTRTANLPDELRAAGLPFDRRTIDKAARQLAARHSSLEGSG
;
A
#
# COMPACT_ATOMS: atom_id res chain seq x y z
N MET A 1 3.53 8.17 27.59
CA MET A 1 4.96 8.41 27.90
C MET A 1 5.68 8.59 26.58
N THR A 2 6.61 9.53 26.48
CA THR A 2 7.42 9.71 25.25
C THR A 2 8.57 8.72 25.26
N VAL A 3 8.73 7.98 24.17
CA VAL A 3 9.84 7.04 23.99
C VAL A 3 11.11 7.82 23.64
N THR A 4 12.18 7.57 24.38
CA THR A 4 13.49 8.20 24.19
C THR A 4 14.43 7.34 23.34
N SER A 5 14.24 6.03 23.32
CA SER A 5 15.08 5.07 22.61
C SER A 5 14.28 3.84 22.22
N ALA A 6 14.49 3.37 20.99
CA ALA A 6 13.84 2.18 20.43
C ALA A 6 14.87 1.28 19.74
N ASP A 7 14.64 -0.02 19.81
CA ASP A 7 15.41 -1.04 19.13
C ASP A 7 14.67 -1.44 17.84
N ALA A 8 15.39 -1.48 16.72
CA ALA A 8 14.87 -1.89 15.42
C ALA A 8 15.39 -3.28 15.06
N TYR A 9 14.47 -4.17 14.74
CA TYR A 9 14.69 -5.57 14.40
C TYR A 9 14.46 -5.81 12.92
N LYS A 10 15.30 -6.63 12.29
CA LYS A 10 15.15 -7.13 10.91
C LYS A 10 14.98 -8.64 10.95
N ALA A 11 13.85 -9.15 10.49
CA ALA A 11 13.50 -10.58 10.55
C ALA A 11 13.75 -11.19 11.95
N GLY A 12 13.30 -10.49 12.99
CA GLY A 12 13.46 -10.89 14.39
C GLY A 12 14.86 -10.71 14.99
N ARG A 13 15.82 -10.14 14.25
CA ARG A 13 17.19 -9.89 14.72
C ARG A 13 17.40 -8.43 15.06
N LEU A 14 17.91 -8.15 16.26
CA LEU A 14 18.25 -6.79 16.67
C LEU A 14 19.34 -6.22 15.76
N ALA A 15 19.03 -5.12 15.08
CA ALA A 15 19.86 -4.62 13.98
C ALA A 15 20.33 -3.19 14.18
N ALA A 16 19.46 -2.32 14.72
CA ALA A 16 19.74 -0.90 14.83
C ALA A 16 19.01 -0.28 16.03
N ARG A 17 19.31 0.99 16.31
CA ARG A 17 18.63 1.80 17.33
C ARG A 17 18.15 3.12 16.74
N LEU A 18 17.00 3.58 17.22
CA LEU A 18 16.52 4.95 17.06
C LEU A 18 16.58 5.65 18.42
N ARG A 19 17.27 6.78 18.51
CA ARG A 19 17.45 7.56 19.74
C ARG A 19 16.99 8.98 19.56
N ARG A 20 16.19 9.47 20.50
CA ARG A 20 15.84 10.88 20.58
C ARG A 20 17.05 11.64 21.16
N THR A 21 17.57 12.57 20.39
CA THR A 21 18.69 13.45 20.74
C THR A 21 18.22 14.91 20.72
N PRO A 22 19.01 15.87 21.24
CA PRO A 22 18.70 17.30 21.09
C PRO A 22 18.59 17.75 19.62
N GLY A 23 19.26 17.05 18.69
CA GLY A 23 19.25 17.36 17.25
C GLY A 23 18.09 16.71 16.48
N GLY A 24 17.29 15.84 17.11
CA GLY A 24 16.21 15.10 16.46
C GLY A 24 16.28 13.60 16.75
N ILE A 25 15.83 12.76 15.82
CA ILE A 25 15.94 11.30 15.95
C ILE A 25 17.19 10.83 15.21
N GLU A 26 18.08 10.17 15.93
CA GLU A 26 19.25 9.48 15.37
C GLU A 26 18.91 8.01 15.13
N PHE A 27 19.13 7.52 13.91
CA PHE A 27 19.14 6.11 13.55
C PHE A 27 20.58 5.63 13.35
N ASP A 28 20.94 4.52 13.96
CA ASP A 28 22.26 3.91 13.79
C ASP A 28 22.20 2.38 13.88
N TYR A 29 22.94 1.70 13.00
CA TYR A 29 23.13 0.25 13.06
C TYR A 29 24.08 -0.13 14.19
N LEU A 30 23.79 -1.24 14.85
CA LEU A 30 24.72 -1.83 15.83
C LEU A 30 25.97 -2.38 15.12
N ASP A 31 27.15 -2.16 15.70
CA ASP A 31 28.43 -2.61 15.14
C ASP A 31 28.43 -4.10 14.80
N GLY A 32 27.89 -4.93 15.70
CA GLY A 32 27.76 -6.37 15.47
C GLY A 32 26.86 -6.72 14.29
N TYR A 33 25.83 -5.92 14.01
CA TYR A 33 24.96 -6.15 12.85
C TYR A 33 25.65 -5.73 11.55
N ARG A 34 26.41 -4.63 11.54
CA ARG A 34 27.15 -4.14 10.37
C ARG A 34 28.10 -5.18 9.77
N VAL A 35 28.69 -6.03 10.62
CA VAL A 35 29.64 -7.08 10.22
C VAL A 35 29.02 -8.48 10.15
N SER A 36 27.71 -8.61 10.37
CA SER A 36 27.03 -9.92 10.45
C SER A 36 26.78 -10.60 9.09
N GLY A 37 26.90 -9.84 7.99
CA GLY A 37 26.51 -10.30 6.65
C GLY A 37 24.99 -10.34 6.40
N HIS A 38 24.17 -9.92 7.38
CA HIS A 38 22.72 -9.77 7.20
C HIS A 38 22.38 -8.56 6.32
N PRO A 39 21.21 -8.55 5.66
CA PRO A 39 20.79 -7.41 4.83
C PRO A 39 20.50 -6.15 5.68
N PRO A 40 20.56 -4.95 5.08
CA PRO A 40 20.09 -3.72 5.73
C PRO A 40 18.58 -3.79 6.03
N LEU A 41 18.11 -2.93 6.94
CA LEU A 41 16.68 -2.78 7.23
C LEU A 41 15.91 -2.33 5.98
N ALA A 42 16.47 -1.37 5.25
CA ALA A 42 15.90 -0.73 4.07
C ALA A 42 16.97 -0.40 3.03
N SER A 43 16.59 -0.26 1.77
CA SER A 43 17.52 0.11 0.69
C SER A 43 18.10 1.52 0.86
N THR A 44 17.38 2.41 1.55
CA THR A 44 17.79 3.79 1.83
C THR A 44 18.62 3.93 3.12
N LEU A 45 18.85 2.83 3.83
CA LEU A 45 19.62 2.77 5.08
C LEU A 45 20.76 1.75 4.93
N PRO A 46 21.80 2.00 4.11
CA PRO A 46 22.86 1.02 3.86
C PRO A 46 23.75 0.82 5.09
N LEU A 47 24.27 -0.40 5.27
CA LEU A 47 25.03 -0.82 6.46
C LEU A 47 26.34 -0.07 6.69
N ASN A 48 26.87 0.61 5.68
CA ASN A 48 28.10 1.39 5.75
C ASN A 48 27.85 2.91 5.87
N ALA A 49 26.59 3.34 5.96
CA ALA A 49 26.27 4.75 6.19
C ALA A 49 26.64 5.18 7.63
N PRO A 50 27.03 6.45 7.81
CA PRO A 50 27.10 7.06 9.13
C PRO A 50 25.70 7.11 9.79
N PRO A 51 25.63 7.38 11.11
CA PRO A 51 24.37 7.60 11.80
C PRO A 51 23.53 8.66 11.08
N ARG A 52 22.24 8.38 10.89
CA ARG A 52 21.30 9.28 10.21
C ARG A 52 20.52 10.07 11.25
N ILE A 53 20.55 11.40 11.15
CA ILE A 53 19.78 12.28 12.04
C ILE A 53 18.66 12.93 11.25
N THR A 54 17.42 12.80 11.74
CA THR A 54 16.24 13.49 11.22
C THR A 54 15.74 14.51 12.23
N ALA A 55 15.49 15.73 11.76
CA ALA A 55 15.10 16.85 12.62
C ALA A 55 13.65 16.77 13.11
N ALA A 56 13.29 17.65 14.04
CA ALA A 56 11.90 17.91 14.47
C ALA A 56 11.12 16.68 14.98
N GLY A 57 11.81 15.65 15.48
CA GLY A 57 11.16 14.46 16.05
C GLY A 57 10.68 13.43 15.02
N ALA A 58 10.88 13.69 13.72
CA ALA A 58 10.59 12.74 12.66
C ALA A 58 11.55 11.57 12.70
N VAL A 59 11.08 10.37 12.38
CA VAL A 59 11.95 9.21 12.13
C VAL A 59 12.42 9.23 10.66
N PRO A 60 13.45 8.44 10.28
CA PRO A 60 13.83 8.32 8.87
C PRO A 60 12.64 7.91 7.98
N PRO A 61 12.58 8.36 6.71
CA PRO A 61 11.43 8.16 5.82
C PRO A 61 10.95 6.71 5.72
N TYR A 62 11.88 5.76 5.68
CA TYR A 62 11.55 4.33 5.72
C TYR A 62 10.64 3.95 6.90
N PHE A 63 11.01 4.37 8.11
CA PHE A 63 10.24 4.07 9.33
C PHE A 63 8.93 4.85 9.39
N ALA A 64 8.92 6.10 8.94
CA ALA A 64 7.69 6.87 8.81
C ALA A 64 6.71 6.16 7.85
N GLY A 65 7.22 5.53 6.80
CA GLY A 65 6.46 4.68 5.87
C GLY A 65 5.80 3.44 6.47
N LEU A 66 6.25 2.98 7.65
CA LEU A 66 5.64 1.86 8.37
C LEU A 66 4.47 2.29 9.25
N LEU A 67 4.36 3.59 9.56
CA LEU A 67 3.22 4.11 10.29
C LEU A 67 1.95 3.99 9.44
N PRO A 68 0.80 3.73 10.07
CA PRO A 68 -0.47 3.80 9.35
C PRO A 68 -0.73 5.23 8.85
N GLU A 69 -1.64 5.35 7.88
CA GLU A 69 -2.09 6.64 7.34
C GLU A 69 -3.56 6.93 7.70
N GLY A 70 -4.02 8.14 7.37
CA GLY A 70 -5.42 8.54 7.43
C GLY A 70 -6.09 8.33 8.80
N ARG A 71 -7.27 7.69 8.79
CA ARG A 71 -8.05 7.42 10.01
C ARG A 71 -7.29 6.59 11.04
N ARG A 72 -6.50 5.62 10.58
CA ARG A 72 -5.76 4.71 11.46
C ARG A 72 -4.63 5.44 12.19
N LEU A 73 -3.94 6.36 11.52
CA LEU A 73 -2.95 7.24 12.18
C LEU A 73 -3.61 8.15 13.22
N THR A 74 -4.76 8.73 12.88
CA THR A 74 -5.54 9.58 13.80
C THR A 74 -5.96 8.80 15.04
N ALA A 75 -6.49 7.58 14.88
CA ALA A 75 -6.88 6.71 15.98
C ALA A 75 -5.68 6.32 16.86
N LEU A 76 -4.55 5.96 16.25
CA LEU A 76 -3.31 5.63 16.96
C LEU A 76 -2.83 6.80 17.83
N ARG A 77 -2.78 8.02 17.28
CA ARG A 77 -2.38 9.23 18.01
C ARG A 77 -3.25 9.46 19.24
N GLN A 78 -4.56 9.27 19.11
CA GLN A 78 -5.51 9.42 20.22
C GLN A 78 -5.33 8.34 21.29
N ALA A 79 -5.13 7.09 20.88
CA ALA A 79 -4.93 5.96 21.80
C ALA A 79 -3.63 6.11 22.61
N VAL A 80 -2.54 6.49 21.95
CA VAL A 80 -1.21 6.67 22.56
C VAL A 80 -1.13 7.96 23.38
N LYS A 81 -2.04 8.92 23.15
CA LYS A 81 -2.08 10.25 23.80
C LYS A 81 -0.76 11.01 23.63
N THR A 82 -0.16 10.93 22.45
CA THR A 82 1.08 11.65 22.11
C THR A 82 0.85 12.69 21.01
N SER A 83 1.82 13.59 20.82
CA SER A 83 1.81 14.59 19.74
C SER A 83 1.89 13.92 18.37
N ALA A 84 1.36 14.58 17.35
CA ALA A 84 1.47 14.15 15.96
C ALA A 84 2.92 14.00 15.48
N ASP A 85 3.83 14.77 16.10
CA ASP A 85 5.26 14.85 15.76
C ASP A 85 6.13 13.86 16.55
N ASP A 86 5.53 13.05 17.43
CA ASP A 86 6.23 12.02 18.20
C ASP A 86 6.21 10.67 17.45
N GLU A 87 6.75 10.67 16.23
CA GLU A 87 6.73 9.51 15.33
C GLU A 87 7.42 8.30 15.94
N LEU A 88 8.48 8.49 16.74
CA LEU A 88 9.17 7.39 17.41
C LEU A 88 8.23 6.66 18.39
N THR A 89 7.48 7.39 19.20
CA THR A 89 6.52 6.79 20.13
C THR A 89 5.37 6.11 19.38
N LEU A 90 4.86 6.74 18.31
CA LEU A 90 3.83 6.14 17.45
C LEU A 90 4.32 4.83 16.80
N LEU A 91 5.57 4.80 16.37
CA LEU A 91 6.18 3.64 15.71
C LEU A 91 6.30 2.45 16.67
N THR A 92 6.73 2.70 17.91
CA THR A 92 6.77 1.65 18.93
C THR A 92 5.38 1.12 19.33
N ALA A 93 4.34 1.95 19.19
CA ALA A 93 2.97 1.52 19.49
C ALA A 93 2.39 0.58 18.40
N VAL A 94 2.92 0.61 17.17
CA VAL A 94 2.51 -0.28 16.06
C VAL A 94 3.49 -1.43 15.80
N ALA A 95 4.50 -1.59 16.66
CA ALA A 95 5.63 -2.51 16.47
C ALA A 95 5.27 -3.93 16.04
N GLY A 96 4.17 -4.46 16.57
CA GLY A 96 3.73 -5.83 16.32
C GLY A 96 2.90 -6.01 15.05
N ASP A 97 2.59 -4.94 14.32
CA ASP A 97 1.77 -4.97 13.09
C ASP A 97 2.32 -4.02 12.00
N THR A 98 3.63 -4.07 11.77
CA THR A 98 4.26 -3.37 10.65
C THR A 98 4.15 -4.17 9.36
N ILE A 99 4.14 -3.47 8.21
CA ILE A 99 4.34 -4.08 6.90
C ILE A 99 5.80 -4.52 6.78
N GLY A 100 6.00 -5.69 6.21
CA GLY A 100 7.33 -6.25 5.99
C GLY A 100 7.90 -6.98 7.20
N ASP A 101 9.23 -7.07 7.25
CA ASP A 101 10.02 -7.84 8.22
C ASP A 101 10.79 -6.95 9.22
N VAL A 102 10.48 -5.66 9.28
CA VAL A 102 11.07 -4.73 10.25
C VAL A 102 10.09 -4.41 11.35
N GLN A 103 10.55 -4.54 12.60
CA GLN A 103 9.79 -4.22 13.80
C GLN A 103 10.59 -3.24 14.65
N VAL A 104 9.94 -2.26 15.27
CA VAL A 104 10.60 -1.27 16.13
C VAL A 104 9.88 -1.24 17.47
N VAL A 105 10.58 -1.61 18.53
CA VAL A 105 10.05 -1.68 19.90
C VAL A 105 10.82 -0.75 20.82
N GLU A 106 10.24 -0.42 21.97
CA GLU A 106 10.98 0.30 23.01
C GLU A 106 12.27 -0.46 23.37
N GLN A 107 13.36 0.27 23.59
CA GLN A 107 14.67 -0.33 23.83
C GLN A 107 14.62 -1.36 24.97
N GLY A 108 15.28 -2.50 24.76
CA GLY A 108 15.35 -3.60 25.72
C GLY A 108 14.15 -4.55 25.70
N HIS A 109 13.12 -4.27 24.90
CA HIS A 109 12.03 -5.21 24.65
C HIS A 109 12.33 -6.10 23.45
N ALA A 110 11.81 -7.32 23.49
CA ALA A 110 11.78 -8.19 22.32
C ALA A 110 10.57 -7.85 21.44
N PRO A 111 10.68 -7.98 20.11
CA PRO A 111 9.52 -7.89 19.25
C PRO A 111 8.54 -9.02 19.60
N THR A 112 7.31 -8.64 19.85
CA THR A 112 6.16 -9.55 19.86
C THR A 112 5.32 -9.25 18.64
N ASP A 113 4.91 -10.30 17.94
CA ASP A 113 3.79 -10.17 17.01
C ASP A 113 2.61 -9.57 17.78
N ALA A 114 2.02 -8.49 17.28
CA ALA A 114 0.88 -7.89 17.96
C ALA A 114 -0.19 -8.96 18.14
N PRO A 115 -0.98 -8.93 19.23
CA PRO A 115 -2.21 -9.69 19.30
C PRO A 115 -3.10 -9.19 18.17
N THR A 116 -2.95 -9.81 17.01
CA THR A 116 -3.77 -9.52 15.85
C THR A 116 -5.17 -9.95 16.25
N THR A 117 -6.17 -9.08 16.06
CA THR A 117 -7.52 -9.38 16.55
C THR A 117 -7.96 -10.72 15.95
N SER A 118 -8.13 -11.74 16.79
CA SER A 118 -8.41 -13.09 16.33
C SER A 118 -9.85 -13.14 15.86
N LEU A 119 -10.04 -13.33 14.56
CA LEU A 119 -11.35 -13.57 14.01
C LEU A 119 -11.81 -15.00 14.37
N PRO A 120 -13.04 -15.16 14.89
CA PRO A 120 -13.67 -16.46 15.04
C PRO A 120 -13.86 -17.11 13.67
N LYS A 121 -14.16 -18.41 13.70
CA LYS A 121 -14.43 -19.17 12.46
C LYS A 121 -15.60 -18.62 11.66
N SER A 122 -16.56 -17.98 12.35
CA SER A 122 -17.77 -17.41 11.76
C SER A 122 -17.92 -15.96 12.21
N LEU A 123 -18.10 -15.05 11.24
CA LEU A 123 -18.20 -13.60 11.46
C LEU A 123 -19.63 -13.13 11.74
N ASP A 124 -20.60 -14.03 11.63
CA ASP A 124 -22.04 -13.84 11.92
C ASP A 124 -22.35 -13.42 13.37
N ARG A 125 -21.36 -13.49 14.27
CA ARG A 125 -21.49 -13.15 15.69
C ARG A 125 -20.71 -11.92 16.12
N ILE A 126 -19.91 -11.34 15.23
CA ILE A 126 -19.17 -10.12 15.54
C ILE A 126 -19.85 -8.95 14.85
N ARG A 127 -19.90 -7.81 15.53
CA ARG A 127 -20.16 -6.53 14.91
C ARG A 127 -18.84 -5.83 14.61
N PHE A 128 -18.65 -5.37 13.38
CA PHE A 128 -17.42 -4.67 13.03
C PHE A 128 -17.25 -3.38 13.84
N SER A 129 -18.34 -2.74 14.28
CA SER A 129 -18.29 -1.60 15.20
C SER A 129 -17.60 -1.93 16.54
N GLU A 130 -17.77 -3.13 17.08
CA GLU A 130 -17.09 -3.56 18.32
C GLU A 130 -15.57 -3.73 18.10
N LEU A 131 -15.17 -4.15 16.90
CA LEU A 131 -13.76 -4.18 16.49
C LEU A 131 -13.19 -2.76 16.33
N LEU A 132 -14.01 -1.78 15.96
CA LEU A 132 -13.60 -0.39 15.83
C LEU A 132 -13.45 0.32 17.18
N GLY A 133 -14.33 0.03 18.14
CA GLY A 133 -14.29 0.56 19.50
C GLY A 133 -13.09 0.07 20.31
N THR A 134 -12.72 -1.20 20.14
CA THR A 134 -11.51 -1.77 20.74
C THR A 134 -10.21 -1.25 20.13
N ASN A 135 -10.24 -0.84 18.84
CA ASN A 135 -9.10 -0.29 18.10
C ASN A 135 -9.08 1.26 17.98
N GLY A 136 -9.96 1.97 18.72
CA GLY A 136 -9.93 3.43 18.84
C GLY A 136 -10.39 4.23 17.61
N THR A 137 -11.10 3.61 16.67
CA THR A 137 -11.46 4.19 15.36
C THR A 137 -12.85 4.85 15.27
N GLU A 138 -13.58 4.97 16.39
CA GLU A 138 -15.00 5.37 16.40
C GLU A 138 -15.30 6.85 16.13
N ARG A 139 -14.32 7.76 16.13
CA ARG A 139 -14.59 9.20 16.07
C ARG A 139 -14.23 9.83 14.72
N ARG A 140 -15.19 10.59 14.17
CA ARG A 140 -15.04 11.39 12.94
C ARG A 140 -13.82 12.32 13.05
N PRO A 141 -12.83 12.23 12.15
CA PRO A 141 -11.81 13.27 12.05
C PRO A 141 -12.47 14.53 11.49
N THR A 142 -12.55 15.60 12.27
CA THR A 142 -12.79 16.95 11.77
C THR A 142 -11.45 17.57 11.41
N LEU A 143 -10.92 17.24 10.24
CA LEU A 143 -9.80 17.97 9.64
C LEU A 143 -10.25 18.43 8.25
N ALA A 144 -10.56 19.71 8.16
CA ALA A 144 -10.90 20.39 6.92
C ALA A 144 -9.60 20.76 6.18
N GLY A 145 -9.53 20.47 4.88
CA GLY A 145 -8.59 21.14 3.96
C GLY A 145 -7.72 20.26 3.07
N VAL A 146 -7.65 18.94 3.30
CA VAL A 146 -6.94 18.01 2.40
C VAL A 146 -7.95 17.02 1.83
N GLN A 147 -8.10 17.01 0.51
CA GLN A 147 -8.89 15.99 -0.18
C GLN A 147 -8.03 14.72 -0.25
N ASP A 148 -7.98 13.98 0.86
CA ASP A 148 -7.35 12.66 0.88
C ASP A 148 -8.01 11.78 -0.18
N LYS A 149 -7.20 11.01 -0.92
CA LYS A 149 -7.71 10.05 -1.90
C LYS A 149 -8.52 8.95 -1.19
N VAL A 150 -9.36 8.29 -1.97
CA VAL A 150 -10.43 7.42 -1.48
C VAL A 150 -9.90 6.27 -0.59
N SER A 151 -8.75 5.66 -0.92
CA SER A 151 -8.17 4.58 -0.11
C SER A 151 -7.65 5.05 1.25
N ALA A 152 -7.15 6.28 1.37
CA ALA A 152 -6.73 6.86 2.66
C ALA A 152 -7.92 7.06 3.62
N GLY A 153 -9.14 7.16 3.07
CA GLY A 153 -10.37 7.16 3.86
C GLY A 153 -10.74 5.77 4.40
N MET A 154 -10.28 4.68 3.78
CA MET A 154 -10.68 3.32 4.13
C MET A 154 -10.26 2.93 5.54
N ILE A 155 -11.18 2.29 6.27
CA ILE A 155 -10.89 1.79 7.60
C ILE A 155 -10.26 0.41 7.45
N SER A 156 -9.02 0.25 7.92
CA SER A 156 -8.24 -0.99 7.81
C SER A 156 -7.79 -1.48 9.17
N LEU A 157 -8.06 -2.75 9.48
CA LEU A 157 -7.74 -3.39 10.76
C LEU A 157 -6.91 -4.66 10.53
N PRO A 158 -5.78 -4.83 11.23
CA PRO A 158 -5.06 -6.10 11.24
C PRO A 158 -5.86 -7.16 12.00
N VAL A 159 -6.12 -8.28 11.36
CA VAL A 159 -6.89 -9.39 11.93
C VAL A 159 -6.22 -10.73 11.59
N ALA A 160 -6.29 -11.71 12.49
CA ALA A 160 -5.70 -13.03 12.27
C ALA A 160 -6.77 -14.11 12.36
N ARG A 161 -6.57 -15.19 11.62
CA ARG A 161 -7.38 -16.40 11.77
C ARG A 161 -6.47 -17.61 11.60
N SER A 162 -6.39 -18.44 12.64
CA SER A 162 -5.47 -19.58 12.67
C SER A 162 -4.02 -19.13 12.45
N HIS A 163 -3.34 -19.62 11.41
CA HIS A 163 -1.95 -19.23 11.07
C HIS A 163 -1.88 -18.14 9.99
N GLU A 164 -3.01 -17.60 9.54
CA GLU A 164 -3.08 -16.59 8.48
C GLU A 164 -3.34 -15.20 9.07
N GLN A 165 -2.68 -14.19 8.52
CA GLN A 165 -2.87 -12.79 8.86
C GLN A 165 -3.53 -12.03 7.70
N PHE A 166 -4.43 -11.13 8.05
CA PHE A 166 -5.26 -10.40 7.11
C PHE A 166 -5.33 -8.92 7.48
N ILE A 167 -5.76 -8.13 6.50
CA ILE A 167 -6.24 -6.77 6.68
C ILE A 167 -7.75 -6.81 6.40
N LEU A 168 -8.55 -6.51 7.42
CA LEU A 168 -9.98 -6.28 7.29
C LEU A 168 -10.22 -4.82 6.92
N LYS A 169 -10.80 -4.61 5.75
CA LYS A 169 -11.17 -3.31 5.20
C LYS A 169 -12.67 -3.08 5.36
N LEU A 170 -13.05 -1.88 5.78
CA LEU A 170 -14.43 -1.47 6.01
C LEU A 170 -14.73 -0.14 5.30
N ASN A 171 -15.99 0.02 4.93
CA ASN A 171 -16.48 1.24 4.29
C ASN A 171 -16.37 2.45 5.23
N PRO A 172 -15.69 3.53 4.82
CA PRO A 172 -15.76 4.78 5.57
C PRO A 172 -17.09 5.50 5.27
N PRO A 173 -17.61 6.30 6.22
CA PRO A 173 -18.85 7.05 6.01
C PRO A 173 -18.81 8.01 4.81
N GLU A 174 -17.64 8.53 4.46
CA GLU A 174 -17.45 9.53 3.40
C GLU A 174 -17.31 8.90 2.00
N HIS A 175 -16.98 7.61 1.93
CA HIS A 175 -16.89 6.85 0.69
C HIS A 175 -17.71 5.56 0.81
N PRO A 176 -19.04 5.66 0.66
CA PRO A 176 -19.91 4.49 0.73
C PRO A 176 -19.51 3.47 -0.36
N HIS A 177 -19.72 2.20 -0.04
CA HIS A 177 -19.53 1.06 -0.95
C HIS A 177 -18.12 0.85 -1.50
N LEU A 178 -17.12 1.40 -0.83
CA LEU A 178 -15.72 1.31 -1.24
C LEU A 178 -15.17 -0.11 -1.18
N VAL A 179 -15.57 -0.94 -0.22
CA VAL A 179 -15.11 -2.34 -0.13
C VAL A 179 -15.70 -3.19 -1.26
N GLU A 180 -16.96 -2.95 -1.64
CA GLU A 180 -17.60 -3.60 -2.78
C GLU A 180 -16.95 -3.18 -4.11
N ASN A 181 -16.64 -1.88 -4.24
CA ASN A 181 -15.87 -1.32 -5.35
C ASN A 181 -14.50 -2.02 -5.46
N GLU A 182 -13.69 -2.01 -4.39
CA GLU A 182 -12.36 -2.62 -4.42
C GLU A 182 -12.42 -4.14 -4.69
N ALA A 183 -13.37 -4.86 -4.09
CA ALA A 183 -13.51 -6.30 -4.31
C ALA A 183 -13.78 -6.66 -5.78
N PHE A 184 -14.61 -5.86 -6.46
CA PHE A 184 -14.89 -6.03 -7.89
C PHE A 184 -13.62 -5.86 -8.74
N PHE A 185 -12.85 -4.80 -8.49
CA PHE A 185 -11.64 -4.53 -9.27
C PHE A 185 -10.47 -5.45 -8.91
N LEU A 186 -10.36 -5.93 -7.67
CA LEU A 186 -9.43 -7.01 -7.31
C LEU A 186 -9.77 -8.32 -8.06
N ALA A 187 -11.06 -8.64 -8.19
CA ALA A 187 -11.50 -9.82 -8.96
C ALA A 187 -11.19 -9.66 -10.45
N LEU A 188 -11.38 -8.47 -11.00
CA LEU A 188 -11.00 -8.15 -12.36
C LEU A 188 -9.48 -8.22 -12.56
N ALA A 189 -8.67 -7.68 -11.65
CA ALA A 189 -7.21 -7.74 -11.71
C ALA A 189 -6.72 -9.19 -11.77
N LYS A 190 -7.29 -10.07 -10.94
CA LYS A 190 -7.02 -11.52 -10.98
C LYS A 190 -7.39 -12.14 -12.32
N ARG A 191 -8.57 -11.82 -12.88
CA ARG A 191 -8.99 -12.26 -14.22
C ARG A 191 -8.07 -11.74 -15.32
N CYS A 192 -7.52 -10.54 -15.14
CA CYS A 192 -6.50 -9.93 -16.00
C CYS A 192 -5.11 -10.55 -15.86
N GLY A 193 -4.94 -11.49 -14.92
CA GLY A 193 -3.67 -12.17 -14.65
C GLY A 193 -2.64 -11.29 -13.94
N LEU A 194 -3.06 -10.20 -13.28
CA LEU A 194 -2.20 -9.51 -12.33
C LEU A 194 -2.09 -10.38 -11.06
N PRO A 195 -0.88 -10.55 -10.49
CA PRO A 195 -0.75 -11.08 -9.15
C PRO A 195 -1.49 -10.15 -8.18
N VAL A 196 -2.41 -10.71 -7.40
CA VAL A 196 -3.15 -9.99 -6.36
C VAL A 196 -3.19 -10.83 -5.10
N SER A 197 -3.22 -10.18 -3.95
CA SER A 197 -3.41 -10.86 -2.67
C SER A 197 -4.74 -11.62 -2.64
N PRO A 198 -4.81 -12.83 -2.05
CA PRO A 198 -6.08 -13.50 -1.85
C PRO A 198 -7.02 -12.64 -1.01
N PHE A 199 -8.26 -12.46 -1.46
CA PHE A 199 -9.25 -11.63 -0.81
C PHE A 199 -10.61 -12.31 -0.80
N ARG A 200 -11.48 -11.92 0.15
CA ARG A 200 -12.88 -12.34 0.21
C ARG A 200 -13.76 -11.25 0.79
N MET A 201 -14.96 -11.11 0.23
CA MET A 201 -16.02 -10.35 0.89
C MET A 201 -16.51 -11.11 2.11
N VAL A 202 -16.72 -10.38 3.19
CA VAL A 202 -17.26 -10.87 4.46
C VAL A 202 -18.37 -9.95 4.94
N SER A 203 -19.25 -10.47 5.78
CA SER A 203 -20.29 -9.69 6.45
C SER A 203 -20.24 -9.96 7.94
N ASP A 204 -20.54 -8.93 8.72
CA ASP A 204 -20.69 -9.03 10.17
C ASP A 204 -22.12 -9.49 10.56
N ALA A 205 -22.39 -9.56 11.87
CA ALA A 205 -23.68 -9.98 12.42
C ALA A 205 -24.88 -9.13 11.96
N ASP A 206 -24.66 -7.84 11.68
CA ASP A 206 -25.70 -6.92 11.21
C ASP A 206 -25.76 -6.85 9.67
N GLY A 207 -24.97 -7.67 8.97
CA GLY A 207 -24.89 -7.68 7.51
C GLY A 207 -23.99 -6.60 6.92
N THR A 208 -23.19 -5.90 7.74
CA THR A 208 -22.27 -4.85 7.29
C THR A 208 -21.17 -5.48 6.43
N PRO A 209 -20.93 -4.99 5.19
CA PRO A 209 -19.90 -5.55 4.32
C PRO A 209 -18.49 -5.17 4.80
N GLY A 210 -17.57 -6.11 4.64
CA GLY A 210 -16.13 -5.92 4.80
C GLY A 210 -15.36 -6.69 3.73
N LEU A 211 -14.14 -6.24 3.45
CA LEU A 211 -13.22 -6.90 2.53
C LEU A 211 -12.03 -7.42 3.33
N LEU A 212 -11.88 -8.74 3.36
CA LEU A 212 -10.76 -9.38 4.05
C LEU A 212 -9.66 -9.73 3.05
N VAL A 213 -8.52 -9.09 3.17
CA VAL A 213 -7.36 -9.26 2.28
C VAL A 213 -6.25 -9.98 3.03
N THR A 214 -5.72 -11.05 2.45
CA THR A 214 -4.61 -11.82 3.04
C THR A 214 -3.31 -11.04 2.86
N ARG A 215 -2.51 -10.96 3.91
CA ARG A 215 -1.21 -10.29 3.88
C ARG A 215 -0.19 -11.07 3.07
N PHE A 216 0.32 -10.48 1.99
CA PHE A 216 1.33 -11.10 1.13
C PHE A 216 2.74 -11.05 1.73
N ASP A 217 2.95 -10.20 2.73
CA ASP A 217 4.22 -9.98 3.43
C ASP A 217 4.41 -10.94 4.62
N ARG A 218 3.62 -12.01 4.66
CA ARG A 218 3.67 -13.08 5.66
C ARG A 218 3.89 -14.41 4.96
N GLY A 219 5.13 -14.86 4.95
CA GLY A 219 5.54 -16.13 4.37
C GLY A 219 5.54 -17.29 5.37
N PRO A 220 5.69 -18.54 4.90
CA PRO A 220 5.73 -19.72 5.76
C PRO A 220 6.93 -19.74 6.73
N ALA A 221 8.03 -19.07 6.36
CA ALA A 221 9.23 -18.93 7.19
C ALA A 221 9.23 -17.66 8.06
N GLY A 222 8.14 -16.88 8.03
CA GLY A 222 8.03 -15.60 8.73
C GLY A 222 7.77 -14.41 7.79
N PRO A 223 7.82 -13.18 8.34
CA PRO A 223 7.62 -11.96 7.57
C PRO A 223 8.62 -11.80 6.42
N LEU A 224 8.16 -11.25 5.30
CA LEU A 224 8.98 -10.97 4.11
C LEU A 224 9.29 -9.48 4.05
N ALA A 225 10.46 -9.08 3.58
CA ALA A 225 10.80 -7.68 3.40
C ALA A 225 9.93 -7.04 2.32
N VAL A 226 9.34 -5.88 2.64
CA VAL A 226 8.56 -5.06 1.70
C VAL A 226 9.04 -3.63 1.79
N GLU A 227 9.23 -3.01 0.63
CA GLU A 227 9.53 -1.58 0.51
C GLU A 227 8.69 -0.98 -0.61
N ASP A 228 7.89 0.03 -0.27
CA ASP A 228 7.12 0.78 -1.25
C ASP A 228 8.01 1.80 -2.01
N ALA A 229 7.53 2.31 -3.15
CA ALA A 229 8.33 3.21 -3.97
C ALA A 229 8.66 4.54 -3.26
N CYS A 230 7.82 4.98 -2.31
CA CYS A 230 8.07 6.18 -1.51
C CYS A 230 9.23 5.95 -0.54
N GLN A 231 9.20 4.84 0.20
CA GLN A 231 10.27 4.41 1.09
C GLN A 231 11.59 4.20 0.34
N ALA A 232 11.52 3.54 -0.83
CA ALA A 232 12.68 3.25 -1.67
C ALA A 232 13.29 4.51 -2.31
N ALA A 233 12.50 5.57 -2.47
CA ALA A 233 12.95 6.88 -2.94
C ALA A 233 13.41 7.81 -1.80
N ASP A 234 13.42 7.33 -0.56
CA ASP A 234 13.76 8.10 0.64
C ASP A 234 12.83 9.31 0.89
N LEU A 235 11.54 9.16 0.55
CA LEU A 235 10.52 10.19 0.71
C LEU A 235 9.61 9.90 1.91
N TRP A 236 9.19 10.96 2.61
CA TRP A 236 8.22 10.81 3.69
C TRP A 236 6.84 10.41 3.14
N PRO A 237 5.99 9.73 3.92
CA PRO A 237 4.68 9.28 3.44
C PRO A 237 3.79 10.38 2.86
N ALA A 238 3.90 11.61 3.39
CA ALA A 238 3.19 12.78 2.89
C ALA A 238 3.57 13.14 1.44
N ASP A 239 4.77 12.77 1.00
CA ASP A 239 5.32 13.05 -0.33
C ASP A 239 5.01 11.95 -1.36
N LYS A 240 4.08 11.03 -1.06
CA LYS A 240 3.73 9.88 -1.93
C LYS A 240 3.25 10.25 -3.34
N TYR A 241 2.89 11.51 -3.57
CA TYR A 241 2.51 12.06 -4.89
C TYR A 241 3.62 12.85 -5.57
N ASN A 242 4.76 13.07 -4.90
CA ASN A 242 5.86 13.88 -5.43
C ASN A 242 6.73 13.13 -6.45
N LEU A 243 6.45 11.85 -6.68
CA LEU A 243 7.09 11.06 -7.73
C LEU A 243 6.25 11.08 -9.02
N THR A 244 6.94 11.08 -10.14
CA THR A 244 6.38 10.61 -11.41
C THR A 244 6.28 9.08 -11.41
N MET A 245 5.46 8.53 -12.30
CA MET A 245 5.38 7.08 -12.48
C MET A 245 6.72 6.51 -12.96
N GLU A 246 7.47 7.27 -13.76
CA GLU A 246 8.82 6.97 -14.21
C GLU A 246 9.80 6.80 -13.05
N GLU A 247 9.82 7.76 -12.11
CA GLU A 247 10.71 7.72 -10.93
C GLU A 247 10.35 6.58 -9.98
N ALA A 248 9.05 6.37 -9.73
CA ALA A 248 8.58 5.26 -8.91
C ALA A 248 8.98 3.91 -9.52
N ALA A 249 8.74 3.74 -10.82
CA ALA A 249 9.07 2.52 -11.54
C ALA A 249 10.59 2.25 -11.53
N HIS A 250 11.39 3.26 -11.89
CA HIS A 250 12.84 3.12 -11.96
C HIS A 250 13.46 2.85 -10.58
N THR A 251 12.86 3.40 -9.52
CA THR A 251 13.29 3.15 -8.14
C THR A 251 13.05 1.70 -7.74
N LEU A 252 11.86 1.16 -7.98
CA LEU A 252 11.56 -0.24 -7.67
C LEU A 252 12.36 -1.21 -8.55
N MET A 253 12.55 -0.91 -9.83
CA MET A 253 13.37 -1.74 -10.74
C MET A 253 14.78 -1.99 -10.19
N ARG A 254 15.40 -0.98 -9.58
CA ARG A 254 16.74 -1.10 -8.97
C ARG A 254 16.78 -2.02 -7.75
N LEU A 255 15.64 -2.25 -7.10
CA LEU A 255 15.53 -3.13 -5.94
C LEU A 255 15.25 -4.60 -6.32
N THR A 256 14.81 -4.85 -7.55
CA THR A 256 14.39 -6.20 -7.98
C THR A 256 15.52 -6.99 -8.64
N SER A 257 15.52 -8.32 -8.44
CA SER A 257 16.48 -9.24 -9.07
C SER A 257 16.35 -9.31 -10.59
N ALA A 258 15.16 -8.99 -11.14
CA ALA A 258 14.87 -9.01 -12.57
C ALA A 258 14.21 -7.69 -13.04
N PRO A 259 14.99 -6.63 -13.31
CA PRO A 259 14.47 -5.29 -13.59
C PRO A 259 13.49 -5.20 -14.78
N LEU A 260 13.69 -5.98 -15.84
CA LEU A 260 12.78 -5.98 -17.00
C LEU A 260 11.44 -6.67 -16.69
N VAL A 261 11.45 -7.69 -15.82
CA VAL A 261 10.21 -8.33 -15.33
C VAL A 261 9.46 -7.35 -14.44
N ALA A 262 10.17 -6.65 -13.55
CA ALA A 262 9.60 -5.60 -12.72
C ALA A 262 8.99 -4.46 -13.54
N ALA A 263 9.71 -3.98 -14.56
CA ALA A 263 9.22 -2.97 -15.49
C ALA A 263 7.91 -3.39 -16.17
N ARG A 264 7.84 -4.65 -16.64
CA ARG A 264 6.62 -5.21 -17.24
C ARG A 264 5.47 -5.24 -16.23
N ASP A 265 5.74 -5.65 -15.00
CA ASP A 265 4.69 -5.78 -13.98
C ASP A 265 4.18 -4.40 -13.52
N ILE A 266 5.07 -3.40 -13.39
CA ILE A 266 4.71 -2.01 -13.13
C ILE A 266 3.89 -1.43 -14.31
N LEU A 267 4.30 -1.67 -15.56
CA LEU A 267 3.54 -1.28 -16.74
C LEU A 267 2.11 -1.86 -16.70
N ARG A 268 1.98 -3.15 -16.33
CA ARG A 268 0.67 -3.80 -16.21
C ARG A 268 -0.19 -3.17 -15.11
N GLN A 269 0.39 -2.83 -13.96
CA GLN A 269 -0.34 -2.14 -12.89
C GLN A 269 -0.79 -0.73 -13.32
N LEU A 270 0.07 0.04 -14.02
CA LEU A 270 -0.29 1.34 -14.58
C LEU A 270 -1.45 1.25 -15.58
N VAL A 271 -1.34 0.34 -16.55
CA VAL A 271 -2.35 0.17 -17.60
C VAL A 271 -3.65 -0.31 -16.99
N PHE A 272 -3.59 -1.24 -16.03
CA PHE A 272 -4.77 -1.68 -15.29
C PHE A 272 -5.43 -0.50 -14.54
N ALA A 273 -4.66 0.28 -13.79
CA ALA A 273 -5.18 1.44 -13.06
C ALA A 273 -5.82 2.49 -13.98
N TRP A 274 -5.24 2.73 -15.15
CA TRP A 274 -5.87 3.57 -16.17
C TRP A 274 -7.18 2.95 -16.66
N LEU A 275 -7.16 1.70 -17.12
CA LEU A 275 -8.34 1.05 -17.71
C LEU A 275 -9.49 0.84 -16.72
N THR A 276 -9.22 0.81 -15.41
CA THR A 276 -10.23 0.62 -14.36
C THR A 276 -10.65 1.88 -13.63
N GLY A 277 -10.04 3.03 -13.93
CA GLY A 277 -10.42 4.25 -13.22
C GLY A 277 -9.77 4.42 -11.85
N ASN A 278 -8.66 3.73 -11.56
CA ASN A 278 -7.96 3.86 -10.29
C ASN A 278 -7.08 5.11 -10.27
N GLY A 279 -7.60 6.20 -9.71
CA GLY A 279 -6.87 7.45 -9.48
C GLY A 279 -6.06 7.49 -8.17
N ASP A 280 -5.80 6.33 -7.57
CA ASP A 280 -5.14 6.19 -6.27
C ASP A 280 -3.85 5.36 -6.34
N LEU A 281 -3.35 5.04 -7.53
CA LEU A 281 -2.07 4.36 -7.72
C LEU A 281 -0.89 5.31 -7.48
N HIS A 282 -0.65 5.68 -6.21
CA HIS A 282 0.48 6.52 -5.77
C HIS A 282 1.71 5.69 -5.38
N ALA A 283 2.83 6.33 -5.03
CA ALA A 283 4.11 5.65 -4.78
C ALA A 283 4.03 4.55 -3.70
N LYS A 284 3.19 4.71 -2.67
CA LYS A 284 3.00 3.70 -1.62
C LYS A 284 2.19 2.47 -2.06
N ASN A 285 1.52 2.52 -3.21
CA ASN A 285 0.72 1.43 -3.77
C ASN A 285 1.51 0.60 -4.79
N LEU A 286 2.82 0.85 -4.90
CA LEU A 286 3.76 0.09 -5.70
C LEU A 286 4.90 -0.35 -4.78
N SER A 287 5.10 -1.66 -4.62
CA SER A 287 6.10 -2.20 -3.69
C SER A 287 6.99 -3.25 -4.32
N ALA A 288 8.21 -3.33 -3.81
CA ALA A 288 9.08 -4.48 -3.98
C ALA A 288 8.90 -5.43 -2.77
N LEU A 289 8.87 -6.74 -3.03
CA LEU A 289 8.70 -7.80 -2.06
C LEU A 289 9.87 -8.78 -2.19
N SER A 290 10.45 -9.20 -1.07
CA SER A 290 11.41 -10.30 -1.04
C SER A 290 10.71 -11.66 -1.03
N SER A 291 11.28 -12.62 -1.74
CA SER A 291 11.03 -14.05 -1.57
C SER A 291 11.71 -14.56 -0.29
N PRO A 292 11.32 -15.76 0.21
CA PRO A 292 12.05 -16.44 1.29
C PRO A 292 13.54 -16.65 0.99
N GLU A 293 13.89 -16.78 -0.29
CA GLU A 293 15.27 -16.96 -0.77
C GLU A 293 16.06 -15.65 -0.85
N GLY A 294 15.40 -14.50 -0.65
CA GLY A 294 16.02 -13.17 -0.65
C GLY A 294 15.94 -12.43 -1.99
N ASP A 295 15.56 -13.09 -3.08
CA ASP A 295 15.28 -12.43 -4.36
C ASP A 295 14.12 -11.45 -4.24
N ARG A 296 14.19 -10.32 -4.94
CA ARG A 296 13.15 -9.29 -4.90
C ARG A 296 12.41 -9.17 -6.22
N SER A 297 11.09 -9.08 -6.15
CA SER A 297 10.21 -8.80 -7.28
C SER A 297 9.20 -7.71 -6.93
N ILE A 298 8.42 -7.25 -7.91
CA ILE A 298 7.25 -6.41 -7.61
C ILE A 298 6.24 -7.24 -6.81
N SER A 299 5.64 -6.64 -5.78
CA SER A 299 4.63 -7.29 -4.96
C SER A 299 3.37 -7.62 -5.76
N PRO A 300 2.49 -8.50 -5.25
CA PRO A 300 1.11 -8.53 -5.70
C PRO A 300 0.50 -7.12 -5.64
N ALA A 301 -0.38 -6.80 -6.59
CA ALA A 301 -1.11 -5.55 -6.59
C ALA A 301 -2.15 -5.57 -5.46
N TYR A 302 -2.28 -4.45 -4.77
CA TYR A 302 -3.21 -4.19 -3.67
C TYR A 302 -3.77 -2.77 -3.82
N ASP A 303 -4.79 -2.43 -3.04
CA ASP A 303 -5.45 -1.11 -3.06
C ASP A 303 -5.86 -0.70 -4.48
N LEU A 304 -6.77 -1.49 -5.07
CA LEU A 304 -7.25 -1.31 -6.45
C LEU A 304 -8.68 -0.77 -6.56
N PRO A 305 -9.12 0.26 -5.81
CA PRO A 305 -10.45 0.82 -6.01
C PRO A 305 -10.52 1.59 -7.33
N SER A 306 -11.72 1.72 -7.90
CA SER A 306 -11.97 2.73 -8.94
C SER A 306 -12.44 4.03 -8.32
N THR A 307 -11.70 5.11 -8.52
CA THR A 307 -12.02 6.42 -7.95
C THR A 307 -13.06 7.19 -8.78
N LEU A 308 -13.41 6.68 -9.97
CA LEU A 308 -14.46 7.23 -10.84
C LEU A 308 -15.83 7.33 -10.15
N PHE A 309 -16.13 6.39 -9.25
CA PHE A 309 -17.36 6.37 -8.45
C PHE A 309 -17.46 7.54 -7.47
N TYR A 310 -16.34 8.16 -7.16
CA TYR A 310 -16.22 9.28 -6.23
C TYR A 310 -15.84 10.58 -6.93
N GLY A 311 -15.89 10.60 -8.27
CA GLY A 311 -15.71 11.81 -9.08
C GLY A 311 -14.28 12.14 -9.46
N ASP A 312 -13.30 11.33 -9.05
CA ASP A 312 -11.90 11.52 -9.43
C ASP A 312 -11.59 10.72 -10.71
N THR A 313 -10.98 11.40 -11.69
CA THR A 313 -10.74 10.87 -13.03
C THR A 313 -9.28 10.94 -13.46
N THR A 314 -8.37 11.31 -12.56
CA THR A 314 -6.95 11.53 -12.90
C THR A 314 -6.08 10.39 -12.37
N LEU A 315 -4.89 10.19 -12.95
CA LEU A 315 -3.87 9.32 -12.35
C LEU A 315 -3.30 9.98 -11.10
N ALA A 316 -2.92 9.18 -10.10
CA ALA A 316 -2.27 9.67 -8.89
C ALA A 316 -0.82 10.13 -9.16
N LEU A 317 -0.04 9.34 -9.90
CA LEU A 317 1.29 9.74 -10.37
C LEU A 317 1.21 10.15 -11.84
N THR A 318 1.92 11.22 -12.20
CA THR A 318 1.96 11.66 -13.60
C THR A 318 2.81 10.73 -14.46
N VAL A 319 2.44 10.61 -15.74
CA VAL A 319 3.20 9.89 -16.78
C VAL A 319 3.53 10.89 -17.87
N GLY A 320 4.82 11.11 -18.15
CA GLY A 320 5.27 12.18 -19.05
C GLY A 320 4.72 13.56 -18.64
N GLY A 321 4.63 13.82 -17.33
CA GLY A 321 4.14 15.08 -16.76
C GLY A 321 2.62 15.32 -16.92
N ARG A 322 1.84 14.28 -17.23
CA ARG A 322 0.38 14.36 -17.34
C ARG A 322 -0.28 13.34 -16.43
N ASP A 323 -1.44 13.70 -15.91
CA ASP A 323 -2.33 12.87 -15.09
C ASP A 323 -3.34 12.05 -15.95
N THR A 324 -3.12 12.03 -17.27
CA THR A 324 -3.91 11.28 -18.26
C THR A 324 -3.02 10.41 -19.13
N LEU A 325 -3.51 9.24 -19.51
CA LEU A 325 -2.75 8.28 -20.32
C LEU A 325 -3.30 8.19 -21.75
N SER A 326 -2.38 8.25 -22.71
CA SER A 326 -2.61 7.94 -24.12
C SER A 326 -1.67 6.83 -24.56
N ALA A 327 -1.99 6.14 -25.65
CA ALA A 327 -1.11 5.13 -26.22
C ALA A 327 0.30 5.65 -26.52
N ALA A 328 0.43 6.90 -27.00
CA ALA A 328 1.74 7.52 -27.25
C ALA A 328 2.55 7.71 -25.96
N ARG A 329 1.94 8.21 -24.88
CA ARG A 329 2.64 8.35 -23.59
C ARG A 329 2.98 7.00 -22.98
N LEU A 330 2.10 6.02 -23.14
CA LEU A 330 2.36 4.66 -22.68
C LEU A 330 3.56 4.03 -23.41
N ARG A 331 3.72 4.28 -24.72
CA ARG A 331 4.91 3.88 -25.47
C ARG A 331 6.17 4.59 -24.95
N SER A 332 6.13 5.90 -24.78
CA SER A 332 7.27 6.66 -24.23
C SER A 332 7.65 6.19 -22.82
N PHE A 333 6.67 5.87 -21.98
CA PHE A 333 6.90 5.27 -20.67
C PHE A 333 7.58 3.89 -20.78
N ALA A 334 7.10 3.02 -21.67
CA ALA A 334 7.72 1.71 -21.87
C ALA A 334 9.15 1.81 -22.44
N GLU A 335 9.41 2.76 -23.35
CA GLU A 335 10.73 3.08 -23.88
C GLU A 335 11.67 3.59 -22.77
N TYR A 336 11.17 4.46 -21.88
CA TYR A 336 11.90 4.93 -20.70
C TYR A 336 12.32 3.77 -19.80
N LEU A 337 11.43 2.79 -19.58
CA LEU A 337 11.73 1.56 -18.81
C LEU A 337 12.57 0.55 -19.59
N ARG A 338 12.95 0.86 -20.84
CA ARG A 338 13.70 -0.03 -21.76
C ARG A 338 13.00 -1.37 -22.00
N LEU A 339 11.67 -1.39 -21.98
CA LEU A 339 10.89 -2.58 -22.29
C LEU A 339 10.92 -2.84 -23.80
N PRO A 340 11.19 -4.09 -24.23
CA PRO A 340 11.08 -4.45 -25.64
C PRO A 340 9.65 -4.23 -26.16
N ALA A 341 9.50 -3.66 -27.37
CA ALA A 341 8.21 -3.32 -27.96
C ALA A 341 7.20 -4.48 -27.92
N ARG A 342 7.63 -5.70 -28.30
CA ARG A 342 6.79 -6.89 -28.25
C ARG A 342 6.30 -7.23 -26.84
N MET A 343 7.11 -7.01 -25.81
CA MET A 343 6.71 -7.25 -24.41
C MET A 343 5.66 -6.22 -23.98
N THR A 344 5.86 -4.95 -24.34
CA THR A 344 4.90 -3.86 -24.12
C THR A 344 3.57 -4.17 -24.80
N GLU A 345 3.58 -4.49 -26.09
CA GLU A 345 2.38 -4.81 -26.87
C GLU A 345 1.60 -5.98 -26.27
N LEU A 346 2.28 -7.08 -25.90
CA LEU A 346 1.63 -8.23 -25.28
C LEU A 346 1.02 -7.89 -23.91
N ALA A 347 1.70 -7.09 -23.10
CA ALA A 347 1.19 -6.66 -21.80
C ALA A 347 -0.04 -5.76 -21.94
N VAL A 348 -0.01 -4.80 -22.86
CA VAL A 348 -1.10 -3.83 -23.08
C VAL A 348 -2.29 -4.48 -23.77
N SER A 349 -2.08 -5.19 -24.88
CA SER A 349 -3.16 -5.88 -25.61
C SER A 349 -3.87 -6.91 -24.73
N GLY A 350 -3.11 -7.68 -23.93
CA GLY A 350 -3.70 -8.65 -23.00
C GLY A 350 -4.64 -8.01 -21.97
N LEU A 351 -4.35 -6.79 -21.51
CA LEU A 351 -5.24 -6.04 -20.62
C LEU A 351 -6.43 -5.48 -21.38
N LEU A 352 -6.21 -4.82 -22.52
CA LEU A 352 -7.28 -4.27 -23.36
C LEU A 352 -8.32 -5.33 -23.73
N THR A 353 -7.88 -6.52 -24.17
CA THR A 353 -8.78 -7.63 -24.49
C THR A 353 -9.60 -8.06 -23.28
N ARG A 354 -8.97 -8.20 -22.11
CA ARG A 354 -9.66 -8.68 -20.89
C ARG A 354 -10.55 -7.64 -20.24
N THR A 355 -10.36 -6.36 -20.55
CA THR A 355 -11.20 -5.25 -20.06
C THR A 355 -12.14 -4.67 -21.12
N ALA A 356 -12.21 -5.24 -22.32
CA ALA A 356 -13.00 -4.69 -23.43
C ALA A 356 -14.49 -4.54 -23.07
N ASN A 357 -15.05 -5.53 -22.37
CA ASN A 357 -16.45 -5.54 -21.95
C ASN A 357 -16.68 -4.94 -20.56
N LEU A 358 -15.66 -4.33 -19.94
CA LEU A 358 -15.76 -3.78 -18.58
C LEU A 358 -16.94 -2.80 -18.41
N PRO A 359 -17.26 -1.88 -19.35
CA PRO A 359 -18.41 -1.01 -19.20
C PRO A 359 -19.75 -1.75 -19.03
N ASP A 360 -19.94 -2.87 -19.73
CA ASP A 360 -21.17 -3.66 -19.66
C ASP A 360 -21.17 -4.60 -18.46
N GLU A 361 -20.01 -5.20 -18.13
CA GLU A 361 -19.83 -5.94 -16.88
C GLU A 361 -20.18 -5.07 -15.68
N LEU A 362 -19.76 -3.80 -15.68
CA LEU A 362 -20.05 -2.86 -14.59
C LEU A 362 -21.55 -2.59 -14.42
N ARG A 363 -22.29 -2.47 -15.53
CA ARG A 363 -23.75 -2.29 -15.51
C ARG A 363 -24.47 -3.54 -15.01
N ALA A 364 -23.92 -4.72 -15.28
CA ALA A 364 -24.49 -6.00 -14.86
C ALA A 364 -24.03 -6.47 -13.47
N ALA A 365 -22.98 -5.87 -12.90
CA ALA A 365 -22.31 -6.34 -11.68
C ALA A 365 -23.18 -6.25 -10.41
N GLY A 366 -24.29 -5.50 -10.43
CA GLY A 366 -25.13 -5.31 -9.25
C GLY A 366 -24.43 -4.55 -8.12
N LEU A 367 -23.44 -3.71 -8.45
CA LEU A 367 -22.76 -2.89 -7.45
C LEU A 367 -23.75 -1.92 -6.79
N PRO A 368 -23.61 -1.65 -5.48
CA PRO A 368 -24.53 -0.82 -4.71
C PRO A 368 -24.33 0.70 -4.96
N PHE A 369 -24.15 1.11 -6.22
CA PHE A 369 -24.13 2.51 -6.63
C PHE A 369 -25.39 2.82 -7.44
N ASP A 370 -25.80 4.09 -7.46
CA ASP A 370 -26.92 4.50 -8.29
C ASP A 370 -26.58 4.34 -9.79
N ARG A 371 -27.61 4.11 -10.60
CA ARG A 371 -27.45 3.86 -12.04
C ARG A 371 -26.72 4.99 -12.78
N ARG A 372 -26.92 6.24 -12.38
CA ARG A 372 -26.27 7.39 -13.03
C ARG A 372 -24.76 7.37 -12.76
N THR A 373 -24.34 7.04 -11.54
CA THR A 373 -22.92 6.87 -11.18
C THR A 373 -22.28 5.73 -11.96
N ILE A 374 -22.94 4.56 -12.02
CA ILE A 374 -22.46 3.41 -12.82
C ILE A 374 -22.33 3.78 -14.30
N ASP A 375 -23.35 4.41 -14.89
CA ASP A 375 -23.32 4.80 -16.30
C ASP A 375 -22.25 5.86 -16.60
N LYS A 376 -21.99 6.78 -15.66
CA LYS A 376 -20.90 7.76 -15.78
C LYS A 376 -19.55 7.07 -15.75
N ALA A 377 -19.32 6.16 -14.80
CA ALA A 377 -18.08 5.39 -14.72
C ALA A 377 -17.89 4.54 -15.98
N ALA A 378 -18.90 3.79 -16.42
CA ALA A 378 -18.86 2.97 -17.63
C ALA A 378 -18.48 3.77 -18.89
N ARG A 379 -19.03 4.98 -19.06
CA ARG A 379 -18.65 5.88 -20.17
C ARG A 379 -17.19 6.32 -20.09
N GLN A 380 -16.70 6.64 -18.89
CA GLN A 380 -15.29 7.02 -18.70
C GLN A 380 -14.35 5.85 -18.98
N LEU A 381 -14.68 4.64 -18.52
CA LEU A 381 -13.89 3.43 -18.78
C LEU A 381 -13.82 3.12 -20.29
N ALA A 382 -14.94 3.26 -21.02
CA ALA A 382 -14.95 3.11 -22.47
C ALA A 382 -14.03 4.13 -23.16
N ALA A 383 -14.10 5.42 -22.76
CA ALA A 383 -13.23 6.45 -23.32
C ALA A 383 -11.73 6.20 -23.03
N ARG A 384 -11.40 5.70 -21.83
CA ARG A 384 -10.03 5.33 -21.45
C ARG A 384 -9.51 4.12 -22.22
N HIS A 385 -10.38 3.17 -22.54
CA HIS A 385 -10.05 2.03 -23.40
C HIS A 385 -9.69 2.51 -24.81
N SER A 386 -10.54 3.34 -25.42
CA SER A 386 -10.28 3.93 -26.74
C SER A 386 -9.01 4.81 -26.77
N SER A 387 -8.64 5.47 -25.66
CA SER A 387 -7.42 6.28 -25.60
C SER A 387 -6.12 5.47 -25.72
N LEU A 388 -6.20 4.15 -25.50
CA LEU A 388 -5.07 3.22 -25.63
C LEU A 388 -5.12 2.39 -26.93
N GLU A 389 -6.29 2.25 -27.57
CA GLU A 389 -6.43 1.53 -28.85
C GLU A 389 -5.99 2.35 -30.08
N GLY A 390 -6.10 3.68 -30.02
CA GLY A 390 -5.88 4.60 -31.15
C GLY A 390 -4.42 4.78 -31.60
N SER A 391 -3.59 3.74 -31.61
CA SER A 391 -2.21 3.80 -32.11
C SER A 391 -1.72 2.53 -32.79
N GLY A 392 -2.62 1.77 -33.41
CA GLY A 392 -2.26 0.78 -34.41
C GLY A 392 -1.82 1.44 -35.71
#